data_AF-A0A645HC48-F1
#
_entry.id   AF-A0A645HC48-F1
#
_cell.length_a   1.000
_cell.length_b   1.000
_cell.length_c   1.000
_cell.angle_alpha   90.00
_cell.angle_beta   90.00
_cell.angle_gamma   90.00
#
_symmetry.space_group_name_H-M   'P 1'
#
loop_
_entity.id
_entity.type
_entity.pdbx_description
1 polymer ?
#
loop_
_entity_poly.entity_id
_entity_poly.type
_entity_poly.pdbx_seq_one_letter_code
_entity_poly.pdbx_strand_id
1 'polypeptide(L)'
;MRCEDTLIDDIHDRVNFAVKKAALDIDAKKKVLVLKLEIDTSICPVMEYFQIFLDRMMLSKQAANYLGMQFELIINDTRLL
;
A
#
# COMPACT_ATOMS: atom_id res chain seq x y z
N MET A 1 -22.65 -16.99 -16.54
CA MET A 1 -21.20 -17.13 -16.28
C MET A 1 -20.74 -15.81 -15.69
N ARG A 2 -20.59 -15.73 -14.36
CA ARG A 2 -19.95 -14.57 -13.72
C ARG A 2 -18.46 -14.86 -13.80
N CYS A 3 -17.77 -14.19 -14.70
CA CYS A 3 -16.33 -14.34 -14.86
C CYS A 3 -15.64 -13.76 -13.63
N GLU A 4 -14.65 -14.46 -13.09
CA GLU A 4 -13.87 -14.02 -11.91
C GLU A 4 -13.24 -12.64 -12.12
N ASP A 5 -12.97 -12.26 -13.38
CA ASP A 5 -12.46 -10.94 -13.75
C ASP A 5 -13.34 -9.79 -13.25
N THR A 6 -14.68 -9.92 -13.30
CA THR A 6 -15.59 -8.86 -12.82
C THR A 6 -15.51 -8.68 -11.31
N LEU A 7 -15.28 -9.77 -10.56
CA LEU A 7 -15.14 -9.72 -9.10
C LEU A 7 -13.78 -9.09 -8.71
N ILE A 8 -12.73 -9.32 -9.49
CA ILE A 8 -11.40 -8.75 -9.25
C ILE A 8 -11.43 -7.24 -9.49
N ASP A 9 -12.02 -6.78 -10.60
CA ASP A 9 -12.19 -5.36 -10.91
C ASP A 9 -12.98 -4.62 -9.81
N ASP A 10 -14.08 -5.22 -9.33
CA ASP A 10 -14.88 -4.66 -8.23
C ASP A 10 -14.06 -4.46 -6.94
N ILE A 11 -13.14 -5.39 -6.62
CA ILE A 11 -12.32 -5.26 -5.41
C ILE A 11 -11.26 -4.19 -5.61
N HIS A 12 -10.57 -4.15 -6.77
CA HIS A 12 -9.58 -3.10 -7.08
C HIS A 12 -10.18 -1.69 -7.01
N ASP A 13 -11.37 -1.50 -7.56
CA ASP A 13 -12.06 -0.22 -7.51
C ASP A 13 -12.45 0.14 -6.07
N ARG A 14 -12.93 -0.83 -5.29
CA ARG A 14 -13.25 -0.63 -3.88
C ARG A 14 -12.03 -0.26 -3.04
N VAL A 15 -10.90 -0.95 -3.22
CA VAL A 15 -9.67 -0.65 -2.47
C VAL A 15 -9.07 0.69 -2.90
N ASN A 16 -9.14 1.04 -4.19
CA ASN A 16 -8.73 2.37 -4.65
C ASN A 16 -9.60 3.47 -4.04
N PHE A 17 -10.92 3.26 -4.00
CA PHE A 17 -11.86 4.20 -3.42
C PHE A 17 -11.68 4.35 -1.89
N ALA A 18 -11.25 3.29 -1.21
CA ALA A 18 -10.97 3.31 0.21
C ALA A 18 -9.70 4.11 0.58
N VAL A 19 -8.75 4.33 -0.36
CA VAL A 19 -7.55 5.12 -0.07
C VAL A 19 -7.90 6.61 -0.07
N LYS A 20 -7.89 7.21 1.11
CA LYS A 20 -8.08 8.65 1.29
C LYS A 20 -6.83 9.44 0.95
N LYS A 21 -5.65 8.93 1.31
CA LYS A 21 -4.36 9.57 1.03
C LYS A 21 -3.25 8.53 0.86
N ALA A 22 -2.32 8.84 -0.02
CA ALA A 22 -1.05 8.14 -0.16
C ALA A 22 0.09 9.17 -0.26
N ALA A 23 1.14 8.99 0.52
CA ALA A 23 2.32 9.86 0.52
C ALA A 23 3.61 9.03 0.61
N LEU A 24 4.65 9.48 -0.09
CA LEU A 24 5.98 8.87 -0.09
C LEU A 24 6.99 9.88 0.42
N ASP A 25 7.54 9.63 1.61
CA ASP A 25 8.56 10.48 2.22
C ASP A 25 9.93 9.82 2.09
N ILE A 26 10.91 10.55 1.56
CA ILE A 26 12.28 10.06 1.37
C ILE A 26 13.22 10.91 2.22
N ASP A 27 13.84 10.28 3.22
CA ASP A 27 14.94 10.87 3.99
C ASP A 27 16.27 10.25 3.52
N ALA A 28 16.92 10.94 2.57
CA ALA A 28 18.19 10.51 2.03
C ALA A 28 19.33 10.48 3.06
N LYS A 29 19.25 11.32 4.12
CA LYS A 29 20.29 11.37 5.17
C LYS A 29 20.18 10.16 6.09
N LYS A 30 18.95 9.80 6.48
CA LYS A 30 18.69 8.61 7.29
C LYS A 30 18.61 7.33 6.46
N LYS A 31 18.63 7.44 5.13
CA LYS A 31 18.41 6.34 4.18
C LYS A 31 17.10 5.61 4.47
N VAL A 32 16.03 6.37 4.67
CA VAL A 32 14.69 5.83 4.95
C VAL A 32 13.72 6.31 3.87
N LEU A 33 12.91 5.39 3.36
CA LEU A 33 11.78 5.65 2.48
C LEU A 33 10.52 5.18 3.22
N VAL A 34 9.59 6.11 3.46
CA VAL A 34 8.35 5.85 4.19
C VAL A 34 7.16 5.99 3.24
N LEU A 35 6.41 4.90 3.07
CA LEU A 35 5.11 4.93 2.42
C LEU A 35 4.02 5.10 3.47
N LYS A 36 3.26 6.19 3.39
CA LYS A 36 2.13 6.49 4.29
C LYS A 36 0.81 6.35 3.53
N LEU A 37 -0.11 5.57 4.09
CA LEU A 37 -1.43 5.33 3.53
C LEU A 37 -2.51 5.66 4.58
N GLU A 38 -3.53 6.38 4.14
CA GLU A 38 -4.76 6.60 4.91
C GLU A 38 -5.87 5.82 4.20
N ILE A 39 -6.40 4.80 4.87
CA ILE A 39 -7.41 3.88 4.33
C ILE A 39 -8.69 4.02 5.15
N ASP A 40 -9.79 4.26 4.47
CA ASP A 40 -11.12 4.21 5.06
C ASP A 40 -11.56 2.76 5.28
N THR A 41 -11.42 2.31 6.53
CA THR A 41 -11.78 0.96 6.95
C THR A 41 -13.29 0.71 6.96
N SER A 42 -14.13 1.74 6.79
CA SER A 42 -15.57 1.57 6.60
C SER A 42 -15.94 1.09 5.19
N ILE A 43 -15.06 1.33 4.21
CA ILE A 43 -15.25 0.94 2.81
C ILE A 43 -14.58 -0.41 2.54
N CYS A 44 -13.37 -0.62 3.06
CA CYS A 44 -12.60 -1.83 2.84
C CYS A 44 -11.70 -2.15 4.05
N PRO A 45 -11.72 -3.40 4.55
CA PRO A 45 -10.76 -3.85 5.55
C PRO A 45 -9.31 -3.72 5.07
N VAL A 46 -8.40 -3.32 5.96
CA VAL A 46 -6.97 -3.17 5.64
C VAL A 46 -6.35 -4.45 5.05
N MET A 47 -6.83 -5.63 5.46
CA MET A 47 -6.33 -6.91 4.95
C MET A 47 -6.69 -7.16 3.47
N GLU A 48 -7.87 -6.74 3.02
CA GLU A 48 -8.25 -6.84 1.60
C GLU A 48 -7.42 -5.87 0.75
N TYR A 49 -7.14 -4.67 1.27
CA TYR A 49 -6.21 -3.74 0.64
C TYR A 49 -4.83 -4.36 0.47
N PHE A 50 -4.30 -5.00 1.53
CA PHE A 50 -3.04 -5.72 1.44
C PHE A 50 -3.06 -6.82 0.39
N GLN A 51 -4.12 -7.62 0.30
CA GLN A 51 -4.18 -8.73 -0.65
C GLN A 51 -3.98 -8.28 -2.11
N ILE A 52 -4.40 -7.06 -2.44
CA ILE A 52 -4.27 -6.49 -3.77
C ILE A 52 -2.99 -5.68 -3.97
N PHE A 53 -2.63 -4.86 -2.97
CA PHE A 53 -1.55 -3.89 -3.12
C PHE A 53 -0.20 -4.36 -2.59
N LEU A 54 -0.14 -5.51 -1.90
CA LEU A 54 1.09 -6.03 -1.31
C LEU A 54 2.18 -6.21 -2.37
N ASP A 55 1.87 -6.74 -3.55
CA ASP A 55 2.87 -6.95 -4.61
C ASP A 55 3.52 -5.63 -5.04
N ARG A 56 2.72 -4.56 -5.17
CA ARG A 56 3.22 -3.22 -5.51
C ARG A 56 4.08 -2.64 -4.39
N MET A 57 3.70 -2.85 -3.12
CA MET A 57 4.52 -2.43 -1.97
C MET A 57 5.84 -3.20 -1.89
N MET A 58 5.81 -4.50 -2.21
CA MET A 58 7.01 -5.33 -2.24
C MET A 58 7.99 -4.85 -3.31
N LEU A 59 7.50 -4.37 -4.47
CA LEU A 59 8.35 -3.72 -5.46
C LEU A 59 8.99 -2.44 -4.93
N SER A 60 8.24 -1.58 -4.22
CA SER A 60 8.80 -0.38 -3.59
C SER A 60 9.86 -0.71 -2.54
N LYS A 61 9.64 -1.77 -1.75
CA LYS A 61 10.63 -2.30 -0.79
C LYS A 61 11.90 -2.79 -1.50
N GLN A 62 11.76 -3.51 -2.61
CA GLN A 62 12.91 -3.96 -3.39
C GLN A 62 13.70 -2.79 -3.98
N ALA A 63 13.02 -1.76 -4.49
CA ALA A 63 13.67 -0.55 -4.99
C ALA A 63 14.41 0.21 -3.89
N ALA A 64 13.80 0.35 -2.70
CA ALA A 64 14.47 0.93 -1.53
C ALA A 64 15.73 0.14 -1.15
N ASN A 65 15.64 -1.20 -1.09
CA ASN A 65 16.78 -2.08 -0.82
C ASN A 65 17.90 -1.92 -1.86
N TYR A 66 17.55 -1.81 -3.15
CA TYR A 66 18.52 -1.58 -4.21
C TYR A 66 19.26 -0.24 -4.03
N LEU A 67 18.56 0.79 -3.55
CA LEU A 67 19.13 2.10 -3.22
C LEU A 67 19.87 2.11 -1.87
N GLY A 68 19.93 0.98 -1.16
CA GLY A 68 20.52 0.89 0.19
C GLY A 68 19.73 1.67 1.24
N MET A 69 18.42 1.83 1.04
CA MET A 69 17.50 2.51 1.94
C MET A 69 16.57 1.52 2.65
N GLN A 70 16.22 1.83 3.90
CA GLN A 70 15.20 1.13 4.65
C GLN A 70 13.82 1.56 4.17
N PHE A 71 12.97 0.59 3.87
CA PHE A 71 11.56 0.80 3.54
C PHE A 71 10.70 0.67 4.79
N GLU A 72 9.81 1.64 5.02
CA GLU A 72 8.85 1.65 6.12
C GLU A 72 7.44 1.86 5.59
N LEU A 73 6.47 1.17 6.17
CA LEU A 73 5.06 1.29 5.80
C LEU A 73 4.24 1.76 7.00
N ILE A 74 3.48 2.84 6.80
CA ILE A 74 2.55 3.39 7.78
C ILE A 74 1.16 3.38 7.18
N ILE A 75 0.20 2.75 7.86
CA ILE A 75 -1.21 2.72 7.46
C ILE A 75 -2.05 3.22 8.63
N ASN A 76 -2.88 4.24 8.42
CA ASN A 76 -3.73 4.82 9.47
C ASN A 76 -2.94 5.10 10.76
N ASP A 77 -1.80 5.76 10.60
CA ASP A 77 -0.83 6.07 11.67
C ASP A 77 -0.20 4.87 12.39
N THR A 78 -0.51 3.65 11.96
CA THR A 78 0.10 2.42 12.46
C THR A 78 1.28 2.04 11.59
N ARG A 79 2.46 1.94 12.19
CA ARG A 79 3.67 1.45 11.54
C ARG A 79 3.67 -0.08 11.52
N LEU A 80 3.79 -0.67 10.33
CA LEU A 80 3.63 -2.11 10.15
C LEU A 80 4.96 -2.87 10.01
N LEU A 81 6.04 -2.21 9.57
CA LEU A 81 7.41 -2.74 9.52
C LEU A 81 8.41 -1.57 9.62
#